data_AF-A0A848Q465-F1
#
_entry.id   AF-A0A848Q465-F1
#
_cell.length_a   1.000
_cell.length_b   1.000
_cell.length_c   1.000
_cell.angle_alpha   90.00
_cell.angle_beta   90.00
_cell.angle_gamma   90.00
#
_symmetry.space_group_name_H-M   'P 1'
#
loop_
_entity.id
_entity.type
_entity.pdbx_description
1 polymer ?
#
loop_
_entity_poly.entity_id
_entity_poly.type
_entity_poly.pdbx_seq_one_letter_code
_entity_poly.pdbx_strand_id
1 'polypeptide(L)'
;NFEQIGAGVFADQPGITYAEFPDHLESISDKLLYNCVNLNEVHLGDNVKYIGNEAFYGATSLTEMEWSNQIESIGDYAFKETNFAGEVVLGTDLKTIGTGAFQNSRSMTKMTIPSGVSVINNYVFDGCESLSEIVFDEDEYSENSRIYDIGIAAFRGTAISEFTIPFSVRTIKDSTFENCHNLVSVYVYENATGTTRTEYVYNEETNQWDEAEVSQGLQKITVKAFYNATSFKEIILVDKDDVVISPLNRVSLPSTLLQLGETNIDSLVFSNTAIEVLDLTSSIRFIAPALAKNAIELREVIIDTSEDILMLTIYREAFMGCIQLEEFVVPDTVRAINSSVFEGCISLESVTLPTNTNFIVIDTNLFKDCVSLASIAIPTTIQAIKDRAFENCTSLLTVTIPSSVTAMSANVFNGCDTSLQITVMTKDDNTANWNALWLGSSGLTVEANVTYIPE
;
A
#
# COMPACT_ATOMS: atom_id res chain seq x y z
N ASN A 1 21.75 -37.08 -29.25
CA ASN A 1 20.50 -37.71 -28.79
C ASN A 1 20.59 -37.90 -27.29
N PHE A 2 20.63 -36.80 -26.54
CA PHE A 2 20.48 -36.85 -25.09
C PHE A 2 19.01 -36.58 -24.83
N GLU A 3 18.29 -37.57 -24.30
CA GLU A 3 16.86 -37.40 -23.96
C GLU A 3 16.67 -36.46 -22.76
N GLN A 4 17.72 -36.27 -21.94
CA GLN A 4 17.74 -35.40 -20.77
C GLN A 4 19.13 -34.82 -20.56
N ILE A 5 19.19 -33.63 -19.94
CA ILE A 5 20.42 -33.00 -19.46
C ILE A 5 20.30 -32.85 -17.94
N GLY A 6 21.25 -33.40 -17.19
CA GLY A 6 21.21 -33.42 -15.73
C GLY A 6 21.25 -32.02 -15.11
N ALA A 7 20.61 -31.87 -13.95
CA ALA A 7 20.60 -30.62 -13.18
C ALA A 7 22.02 -30.15 -12.85
N GLY A 8 22.25 -28.84 -12.96
CA GLY A 8 23.52 -28.21 -12.57
C GLY A 8 24.77 -28.62 -13.38
N VAL A 9 24.64 -29.40 -14.45
CA VAL A 9 25.80 -29.94 -15.19
C VAL A 9 26.70 -28.84 -15.78
N PHE A 10 26.14 -27.67 -16.07
CA PHE A 10 26.87 -26.50 -16.57
C PHE A 10 26.87 -25.32 -15.59
N ALA A 11 26.58 -25.54 -14.31
CA ALA A 11 26.61 -24.47 -13.31
C ALA A 11 28.02 -23.88 -13.13
N ASP A 12 28.07 -22.58 -12.81
CA ASP A 12 29.27 -21.81 -12.51
C ASP A 12 30.34 -21.86 -13.62
N GLN A 13 29.91 -21.93 -14.89
CA GLN A 13 30.80 -21.98 -16.04
C GLN A 13 30.92 -20.61 -16.73
N PRO A 14 31.88 -19.75 -16.34
CA PRO A 14 32.04 -18.42 -16.94
C PRO A 14 32.53 -18.48 -18.40
N GLY A 15 32.96 -19.64 -18.89
CA GLY A 15 33.37 -19.81 -20.29
C GLY A 15 32.20 -20.04 -21.26
N ILE A 16 31.00 -20.33 -20.75
CA ILE A 16 29.82 -20.53 -21.60
C ILE A 16 29.26 -19.16 -21.96
N THR A 17 29.24 -18.86 -23.26
CA THR A 17 28.67 -17.62 -23.79
C THR A 17 27.39 -17.86 -24.60
N TYR A 18 27.16 -19.09 -25.05
CA TYR A 18 26.05 -19.49 -25.92
C TYR A 18 25.58 -20.90 -25.54
N ALA A 19 24.28 -21.17 -25.61
CA ALA A 19 23.71 -22.50 -25.43
C ALA A 19 22.59 -22.78 -26.44
N GLU A 20 22.69 -23.92 -27.12
CA GLU A 20 21.68 -24.42 -28.06
C GLU A 20 21.13 -25.76 -27.56
N PHE A 21 19.82 -25.85 -27.41
CA PHE A 21 19.14 -27.05 -26.94
C PHE A 21 18.41 -27.73 -28.10
N PRO A 22 18.49 -29.06 -28.21
CA PRO A 22 17.89 -29.77 -29.35
C PRO A 22 16.37 -29.91 -29.19
N ASP A 23 15.64 -29.94 -30.32
CA ASP A 23 14.17 -29.98 -30.36
C ASP A 23 13.50 -31.15 -29.62
N HIS A 24 14.20 -32.25 -29.36
CA HIS A 24 13.64 -33.40 -28.65
C HIS A 24 13.69 -33.26 -27.12
N LEU A 25 14.31 -32.20 -26.59
CA LEU A 25 14.38 -31.98 -25.16
C LEU A 25 13.06 -31.39 -24.66
N GLU A 26 12.40 -32.07 -23.72
CA GLU A 26 11.14 -31.59 -23.14
C GLU A 26 11.35 -30.64 -21.95
N SER A 27 12.53 -30.67 -21.31
CA SER A 27 12.80 -29.88 -20.11
C SER A 27 14.24 -29.37 -20.01
N ILE A 28 14.36 -28.13 -19.55
CA ILE A 28 15.60 -27.57 -19.00
C ILE A 28 15.61 -27.88 -17.51
N SER A 29 16.64 -28.58 -17.04
CA SER A 29 16.71 -29.03 -15.65
C SER A 29 17.09 -27.90 -14.68
N ASP A 30 16.83 -28.13 -13.40
CA ASP A 30 17.18 -27.21 -12.33
C ASP A 30 18.66 -26.82 -12.37
N LYS A 31 18.94 -25.53 -12.17
CA LYS A 31 20.28 -24.94 -12.12
C LYS A 31 21.17 -25.24 -13.34
N LEU A 32 20.62 -25.66 -14.48
CA LEU A 32 21.40 -26.18 -15.60
C LEU A 32 22.55 -25.26 -16.01
N LEU A 33 22.27 -23.97 -16.17
CA LEU A 33 23.20 -22.89 -16.52
C LEU A 33 23.28 -21.84 -15.40
N TYR A 34 23.14 -22.27 -14.14
CA TYR A 34 23.26 -21.42 -12.97
C TYR A 34 24.59 -20.65 -12.96
N ASN A 35 24.54 -19.34 -12.72
CA ASN A 35 25.67 -18.44 -12.59
C ASN A 35 26.66 -18.50 -13.77
N CYS A 36 26.16 -18.79 -14.97
CA CYS A 36 26.92 -18.65 -16.21
C CYS A 36 26.97 -17.18 -16.63
N VAL A 37 27.76 -16.38 -15.91
CA VAL A 37 27.73 -14.90 -15.97
C VAL A 37 27.98 -14.30 -17.36
N ASN A 38 28.66 -15.02 -18.26
CA ASN A 38 28.97 -14.56 -19.62
C ASN A 38 28.03 -15.15 -20.69
N LEU A 39 27.05 -15.99 -20.31
CA LEU A 39 26.03 -16.51 -21.21
C LEU A 39 25.20 -15.34 -21.71
N ASN A 40 25.17 -15.12 -23.02
CA ASN A 40 24.48 -13.98 -23.62
C ASN A 40 23.28 -14.36 -24.50
N GLU A 41 23.27 -15.58 -25.02
CA GLU A 41 22.27 -16.06 -25.97
C GLU A 41 21.94 -17.54 -25.68
N VAL A 42 20.65 -17.85 -25.67
CA VAL A 42 20.11 -19.20 -25.48
C VAL A 42 19.08 -19.51 -26.55
N HIS A 43 19.23 -20.64 -27.24
CA HIS A 43 18.23 -21.17 -28.17
C HIS A 43 17.58 -22.41 -27.57
N LEU A 44 16.30 -22.32 -27.22
CA LEU A 44 15.53 -23.49 -26.79
C LEU A 44 15.07 -24.31 -27.99
N GLY A 45 15.01 -25.63 -27.82
CA GLY A 45 14.37 -26.51 -28.80
C GLY A 45 12.85 -26.38 -28.79
N ASP A 46 12.21 -26.63 -29.93
CA ASP A 46 10.78 -26.39 -30.17
C ASP A 46 9.81 -27.13 -29.23
N ASN A 47 10.23 -28.24 -28.61
CA ASN A 47 9.40 -29.04 -27.71
C ASN A 47 9.75 -28.87 -26.22
N VAL A 48 10.56 -27.86 -25.86
CA VAL A 48 10.81 -27.54 -24.45
C VAL A 48 9.52 -27.04 -23.82
N LYS A 49 9.07 -27.71 -22.77
CA LYS A 49 7.84 -27.40 -22.02
C LYS A 49 8.10 -26.87 -20.62
N TYR A 50 9.21 -27.28 -20.01
CA TYR A 50 9.48 -27.02 -18.61
C TYR A 50 10.86 -26.41 -18.44
N ILE A 51 10.92 -25.27 -17.75
CA ILE A 51 12.17 -24.65 -17.31
C ILE A 51 12.29 -24.82 -15.80
N GLY A 52 13.34 -25.52 -15.37
CA GLY A 52 13.57 -25.85 -13.98
C GLY A 52 13.91 -24.65 -13.09
N ASN A 53 13.94 -24.90 -11.78
CA ASN A 53 14.24 -23.89 -10.78
C ASN A 53 15.68 -23.39 -10.94
N GLU A 54 15.88 -22.08 -10.83
CA GLU A 54 17.17 -21.41 -10.94
C GLU A 54 17.97 -21.77 -12.23
N ALA A 55 17.31 -22.28 -13.29
CA ALA A 55 17.96 -22.84 -14.47
C ALA A 55 18.99 -21.90 -15.13
N PHE A 56 18.70 -20.59 -15.14
CA PHE A 56 19.54 -19.52 -15.68
C PHE A 56 19.78 -18.41 -14.65
N TYR A 57 19.59 -18.69 -13.35
CA TYR A 57 19.86 -17.71 -12.29
C TYR A 57 21.27 -17.15 -12.48
N GLY A 58 21.44 -15.82 -12.41
CA GLY A 58 22.74 -15.18 -12.39
C GLY A 58 23.47 -15.19 -13.72
N ALA A 59 22.82 -15.60 -14.81
CA ALA A 59 23.29 -15.39 -16.18
C ALA A 59 23.17 -13.89 -16.54
N THR A 60 23.99 -13.07 -15.89
CA THR A 60 23.89 -11.60 -15.91
C THR A 60 24.15 -10.98 -17.28
N SER A 61 24.76 -11.70 -18.22
CA SER A 61 24.93 -11.25 -19.60
C SER A 61 23.80 -11.71 -20.54
N LEU A 62 22.83 -12.51 -20.07
CA LEU A 62 21.78 -13.09 -20.90
C LEU A 62 20.78 -12.02 -21.29
N THR A 63 20.83 -11.59 -22.54
CA THR A 63 19.99 -10.53 -23.10
C THR A 63 18.98 -11.05 -24.12
N GLU A 64 19.28 -12.17 -24.78
CA GLU A 64 18.48 -12.71 -25.89
C GLU A 64 18.19 -14.19 -25.65
N MET A 65 16.97 -14.61 -25.99
CA MET A 65 16.55 -15.99 -25.90
C MET A 65 15.52 -16.31 -26.99
N GLU A 66 15.77 -17.39 -27.72
CA GLU A 66 14.77 -17.99 -28.60
C GLU A 66 13.92 -18.97 -27.76
N TRP A 67 12.65 -18.62 -27.59
CA TRP A 67 11.70 -19.34 -26.74
C TRP A 67 11.02 -20.47 -27.50
N SER A 68 10.68 -21.54 -26.78
CA SER A 68 9.70 -22.52 -27.25
C SER A 68 8.27 -21.97 -27.08
N ASN A 69 7.40 -22.21 -28.07
CA ASN A 69 5.99 -21.84 -27.97
C ASN A 69 5.18 -22.80 -27.07
N GLN A 70 5.76 -23.94 -26.67
CA GLN A 70 5.11 -24.97 -25.85
C GLN A 70 5.47 -24.88 -24.36
N ILE A 71 6.11 -23.78 -23.92
CA ILE A 71 6.47 -23.63 -22.50
C ILE A 71 5.20 -23.62 -21.67
N GLU A 72 5.07 -24.60 -20.77
CA GLU A 72 3.95 -24.74 -19.86
C GLU A 72 4.29 -24.21 -18.46
N SER A 73 5.56 -24.29 -18.03
CA SER A 73 5.97 -23.80 -16.70
C SER A 73 7.39 -23.28 -16.65
N ILE A 74 7.58 -22.20 -15.89
CA ILE A 74 8.88 -21.66 -15.50
C ILE A 74 9.05 -21.80 -13.99
N GLY A 75 10.16 -22.40 -13.56
CA GLY A 75 10.48 -22.66 -12.17
C GLY A 75 10.83 -21.41 -11.37
N ASP A 76 10.93 -21.59 -10.05
CA ASP A 76 11.28 -20.53 -9.12
C ASP A 76 12.69 -19.99 -9.43
N TYR A 77 12.81 -18.67 -9.46
CA TYR A 77 14.06 -17.95 -9.71
C TYR A 77 14.79 -18.34 -11.01
N ALA A 78 14.10 -18.96 -11.97
CA ALA A 78 14.70 -19.54 -13.18
C ALA A 78 15.56 -18.53 -13.95
N PHE A 79 15.16 -17.26 -13.98
CA PHE A 79 15.83 -16.15 -14.66
C PHE A 79 16.17 -14.99 -13.71
N LYS A 80 16.32 -15.26 -12.41
CA LYS A 80 16.73 -14.24 -11.45
C LYS A 80 18.10 -13.67 -11.83
N GLU A 81 18.27 -12.35 -11.78
CA GLU A 81 19.50 -11.64 -12.14
C GLU A 81 19.97 -11.87 -13.59
N THR A 82 19.03 -12.07 -14.52
CA THR A 82 19.27 -12.00 -15.99
C THR A 82 19.13 -10.56 -16.50
N ASN A 83 19.26 -10.32 -17.82
CA ASN A 83 19.13 -8.98 -18.40
C ASN A 83 18.46 -9.00 -19.78
N PHE A 84 17.35 -9.74 -19.93
CA PHE A 84 16.58 -9.75 -21.18
C PHE A 84 16.28 -8.34 -21.66
N ALA A 85 16.59 -8.04 -22.92
CA ALA A 85 16.38 -6.71 -23.48
C ALA A 85 15.06 -6.63 -24.25
N GLY A 86 14.30 -5.57 -24.05
CA GLY A 86 13.07 -5.32 -24.81
C GLY A 86 11.86 -6.12 -24.32
N GLU A 87 11.10 -6.67 -25.27
CA GLU A 87 9.89 -7.46 -24.99
C GLU A 87 10.23 -8.94 -24.78
N VAL A 88 9.71 -9.54 -23.71
CA VAL A 88 9.78 -10.98 -23.46
C VAL A 88 8.41 -11.60 -23.66
N VAL A 89 8.35 -12.62 -24.54
CA VAL A 89 7.15 -13.36 -24.90
C VAL A 89 7.39 -14.85 -24.63
N LEU A 90 6.74 -15.40 -23.60
CA LEU A 90 7.03 -16.73 -23.03
C LEU A 90 6.21 -17.88 -23.66
N GLY A 91 5.53 -17.64 -24.77
CA GLY A 91 4.63 -18.60 -25.44
C GLY A 91 3.18 -18.58 -24.91
N THR A 92 2.25 -19.23 -25.62
CA THR A 92 0.81 -19.21 -25.30
C THR A 92 0.36 -20.28 -24.32
N ASP A 93 1.12 -21.37 -24.20
CA ASP A 93 0.75 -22.54 -23.39
C ASP A 93 1.14 -22.42 -21.91
N LEU A 94 1.73 -21.27 -21.52
CA LEU A 94 2.26 -21.01 -20.20
C LEU A 94 1.15 -20.99 -19.14
N LYS A 95 1.28 -21.87 -18.15
CA LYS A 95 0.33 -22.02 -17.04
C LYS A 95 0.87 -21.42 -15.74
N THR A 96 2.17 -21.51 -15.53
CA THR A 96 2.80 -21.08 -14.26
C THR A 96 4.14 -20.37 -14.48
N ILE A 97 4.35 -19.30 -13.72
CA ILE A 97 5.62 -18.60 -13.59
C ILE A 97 6.00 -18.64 -12.11
N GLY A 98 7.16 -19.21 -11.80
CA GLY A 98 7.62 -19.42 -10.43
C GLY A 98 7.85 -18.13 -9.64
N THR A 99 7.98 -18.30 -8.32
CA THR A 99 8.36 -17.24 -7.38
C THR A 99 9.69 -16.63 -7.81
N GLY A 100 9.75 -15.31 -7.91
CA GLY A 100 10.97 -14.58 -8.25
C GLY A 100 11.58 -14.95 -9.60
N ALA A 101 10.82 -15.58 -10.52
CA ALA A 101 11.36 -16.12 -11.76
C ALA A 101 12.18 -15.10 -12.57
N PHE A 102 11.77 -13.83 -12.61
CA PHE A 102 12.47 -12.75 -13.28
C PHE A 102 13.01 -11.68 -12.32
N GLN A 103 13.15 -11.99 -11.03
CA GLN A 103 13.62 -11.03 -10.03
C GLN A 103 14.97 -10.42 -10.44
N ASN A 104 15.11 -9.10 -10.35
CA ASN A 104 16.28 -8.34 -10.79
C ASN A 104 16.66 -8.57 -12.27
N SER A 105 15.70 -8.92 -13.14
CA SER A 105 15.90 -8.90 -14.59
C SER A 105 15.73 -7.47 -15.12
N ARG A 106 16.82 -6.69 -15.07
CA ARG A 106 16.73 -5.22 -15.05
C ARG A 106 16.46 -4.55 -16.40
N SER A 107 16.65 -5.26 -17.51
CA SER A 107 16.67 -4.65 -18.85
C SER A 107 15.39 -4.84 -19.66
N MET A 108 14.47 -5.69 -19.19
CA MET A 108 13.22 -5.99 -19.91
C MET A 108 12.31 -4.78 -19.80
N THR A 109 11.72 -4.36 -20.92
CA THR A 109 10.83 -3.19 -20.96
C THR A 109 9.36 -3.58 -21.01
N LYS A 110 9.05 -4.76 -21.58
CA LYS A 110 7.69 -5.25 -21.76
C LYS A 110 7.59 -6.75 -21.48
N MET A 111 6.53 -7.16 -20.81
CA MET A 111 6.23 -8.56 -20.53
C MET A 111 4.77 -8.87 -20.88
N THR A 112 4.56 -9.92 -21.69
CA THR A 112 3.22 -10.40 -22.05
C THR A 112 2.87 -11.66 -21.25
N ILE A 113 1.81 -11.59 -20.45
CA ILE A 113 1.28 -12.69 -19.64
C ILE A 113 0.11 -13.35 -20.39
N PRO A 114 0.23 -14.61 -20.83
CA PRO A 114 -0.80 -15.29 -21.61
C PRO A 114 -1.97 -15.80 -20.74
N SER A 115 -3.12 -16.08 -21.36
CA SER A 115 -4.37 -16.54 -20.69
C SER A 115 -4.28 -17.87 -19.94
N GLY A 116 -3.19 -18.62 -20.07
CA GLY A 116 -2.97 -19.83 -19.26
C GLY A 116 -2.61 -19.53 -17.79
N VAL A 117 -2.14 -18.31 -17.48
CA VAL A 117 -1.66 -17.93 -16.16
C VAL A 117 -2.81 -17.46 -15.27
N SER A 118 -2.92 -18.02 -14.06
CA SER A 118 -3.95 -17.65 -13.07
C SER A 118 -3.40 -17.00 -11.79
N VAL A 119 -2.09 -17.08 -11.59
CA VAL A 119 -1.39 -16.54 -10.42
C VAL A 119 -0.11 -15.85 -10.86
N ILE A 120 0.04 -14.59 -10.47
CA ILE A 120 1.30 -13.85 -10.56
C ILE A 120 2.03 -14.04 -9.24
N ASN A 121 3.07 -14.89 -9.21
CA ASN A 121 3.72 -15.29 -7.96
C ASN A 121 4.49 -14.16 -7.27
N ASN A 122 4.83 -14.39 -6.00
CA ASN A 122 5.61 -13.44 -5.21
C ASN A 122 6.94 -13.11 -5.90
N TYR A 123 7.36 -11.85 -5.81
CA TYR A 123 8.64 -11.34 -6.30
C TYR A 123 8.92 -11.53 -7.80
N VAL A 124 7.95 -11.98 -8.61
CA VAL A 124 8.20 -12.45 -9.98
C VAL A 124 8.94 -11.41 -10.85
N PHE A 125 8.60 -10.12 -10.74
CA PHE A 125 9.27 -9.00 -11.41
C PHE A 125 9.87 -7.97 -10.42
N ASP A 126 10.15 -8.40 -9.18
CA ASP A 126 10.79 -7.55 -8.17
C ASP A 126 12.17 -7.08 -8.66
N GLY A 127 12.40 -5.76 -8.69
CA GLY A 127 13.65 -5.18 -9.17
C GLY A 127 13.83 -5.22 -10.70
N CYS A 128 12.77 -5.45 -11.48
CA CYS A 128 12.81 -5.28 -12.94
C CYS A 128 12.75 -3.79 -13.32
N GLU A 129 13.85 -3.08 -13.09
CA GLU A 129 13.93 -1.61 -13.11
C GLU A 129 13.55 -0.93 -14.44
N SER A 130 13.64 -1.63 -15.59
CA SER A 130 13.22 -1.09 -16.90
C SER A 130 11.82 -1.49 -17.32
N LEU A 131 11.15 -2.38 -16.57
CA LEU A 131 9.86 -2.95 -16.96
C LEU A 131 8.78 -1.89 -16.83
N SER A 132 8.33 -1.37 -17.96
CA SER A 132 7.37 -0.27 -18.05
C SER A 132 5.97 -0.72 -18.48
N GLU A 133 5.85 -1.90 -19.07
CA GLU A 133 4.58 -2.40 -19.62
C GLU A 133 4.39 -3.89 -19.27
N ILE A 134 3.24 -4.21 -18.69
CA ILE A 134 2.73 -5.57 -18.54
C ILE A 134 1.46 -5.67 -19.38
N VAL A 135 1.41 -6.64 -20.28
CA VAL A 135 0.23 -6.92 -21.09
C VAL A 135 -0.39 -8.23 -20.61
N PHE A 136 -1.68 -8.17 -20.25
CA PHE A 136 -2.48 -9.36 -19.97
C PHE A 136 -3.33 -9.73 -21.18
N ASP A 137 -3.80 -10.98 -21.20
CA ASP A 137 -4.82 -11.43 -22.15
C ASP A 137 -6.12 -10.64 -21.99
N GLU A 138 -6.89 -10.46 -23.08
CA GLU A 138 -8.11 -9.65 -23.08
C GLU A 138 -9.18 -10.15 -22.10
N ASP A 139 -9.22 -11.46 -21.84
CA ASP A 139 -10.16 -12.05 -20.89
C ASP A 139 -9.93 -11.56 -19.45
N GLU A 140 -8.71 -11.09 -19.11
CA GLU A 140 -8.34 -10.61 -17.78
C GLU A 140 -9.00 -9.27 -17.40
N TYR A 141 -9.63 -8.63 -18.37
CA TYR A 141 -10.39 -7.39 -18.25
C TYR A 141 -11.91 -7.64 -18.18
N SER A 142 -12.32 -8.89 -17.94
CA SER A 142 -13.74 -9.31 -17.90
C SER A 142 -14.05 -10.29 -16.76
N GLU A 143 -15.31 -10.66 -16.60
CA GLU A 143 -15.76 -11.70 -15.65
C GLU A 143 -15.12 -13.09 -15.87
N ASN A 144 -14.48 -13.30 -17.02
CA ASN A 144 -13.74 -14.51 -17.35
C ASN A 144 -12.28 -14.49 -16.89
N SER A 145 -11.84 -13.40 -16.24
CA SER A 145 -10.47 -13.23 -15.74
C SER A 145 -10.04 -14.43 -14.91
N ARG A 146 -8.89 -15.01 -15.28
CA ARG A 146 -8.32 -16.18 -14.62
C ARG A 146 -7.33 -15.76 -13.56
N ILE A 147 -6.67 -14.60 -13.72
CA ILE A 147 -5.75 -14.06 -12.74
C ILE A 147 -6.54 -13.58 -11.52
N TYR A 148 -6.35 -14.28 -10.41
CA TYR A 148 -7.05 -13.96 -9.15
C TYR A 148 -6.11 -13.52 -8.04
N ASP A 149 -4.82 -13.66 -8.26
CA ASP A 149 -3.82 -13.41 -7.25
C ASP A 149 -2.56 -12.75 -7.85
N ILE A 150 -2.18 -11.62 -7.25
CA ILE A 150 -0.91 -10.95 -7.50
C ILE A 150 -0.08 -11.00 -6.23
N GLY A 151 1.11 -11.57 -6.35
CA GLY A 151 2.01 -11.87 -5.25
C GLY A 151 2.57 -10.63 -4.54
N ILE A 152 3.11 -10.90 -3.36
CA ILE A 152 3.89 -9.94 -2.57
C ILE A 152 5.06 -9.44 -3.41
N ALA A 153 5.24 -8.12 -3.44
CA ALA A 153 6.32 -7.44 -4.16
C ALA A 153 6.45 -7.85 -5.64
N ALA A 154 5.38 -8.34 -6.27
CA ALA A 154 5.43 -8.87 -7.64
C ALA A 154 5.97 -7.86 -8.66
N PHE A 155 5.72 -6.57 -8.47
CA PHE A 155 6.16 -5.47 -9.35
C PHE A 155 7.01 -4.43 -8.62
N ARG A 156 7.54 -4.74 -7.44
CA ARG A 156 8.33 -3.78 -6.63
C ARG A 156 9.52 -3.25 -7.43
N GLY A 157 9.70 -1.93 -7.46
CA GLY A 157 10.82 -1.29 -8.14
C GLY A 157 10.79 -1.39 -9.67
N THR A 158 9.62 -1.60 -10.27
CA THR A 158 9.45 -1.56 -11.73
C THR A 158 9.25 -0.12 -12.24
N ALA A 159 9.38 0.07 -13.55
CA ALA A 159 9.17 1.36 -14.24
C ALA A 159 7.74 1.56 -14.76
N ILE A 160 6.79 0.69 -14.37
CA ILE A 160 5.38 0.74 -14.77
C ILE A 160 4.80 2.10 -14.40
N SER A 161 4.16 2.76 -15.38
CA SER A 161 3.48 4.05 -15.15
C SER A 161 1.99 3.93 -14.90
N GLU A 162 1.36 2.91 -15.47
CA GLU A 162 -0.07 2.63 -15.32
C GLU A 162 -0.27 1.11 -15.20
N PHE A 163 -1.21 0.70 -14.36
CA PHE A 163 -1.50 -0.73 -14.19
C PHE A 163 -2.99 -0.97 -14.01
N THR A 164 -3.57 -1.87 -14.80
CA THR A 164 -4.94 -2.33 -14.62
C THR A 164 -4.93 -3.61 -13.80
N ILE A 165 -5.61 -3.58 -12.65
CA ILE A 165 -5.83 -4.78 -11.83
C ILE A 165 -6.78 -5.72 -12.59
N PRO A 166 -6.39 -6.98 -12.85
CA PRO A 166 -7.29 -7.96 -13.48
C PRO A 166 -8.60 -8.12 -12.72
N PHE A 167 -9.70 -8.34 -13.44
CA PHE A 167 -11.06 -8.29 -12.90
C PHE A 167 -11.30 -9.22 -11.70
N SER A 168 -10.66 -10.40 -11.69
CA SER A 168 -10.79 -11.40 -10.61
C SER A 168 -9.89 -11.14 -9.40
N VAL A 169 -8.93 -10.19 -9.46
CA VAL A 169 -7.97 -9.99 -8.37
C VAL A 169 -8.64 -9.37 -7.15
N ARG A 170 -8.50 -10.06 -6.02
CA ARG A 170 -9.11 -9.67 -4.74
C ARG A 170 -8.22 -8.82 -3.85
N THR A 171 -6.91 -8.85 -4.06
CA THR A 171 -5.96 -8.22 -3.14
C THR A 171 -4.77 -7.67 -3.88
N ILE A 172 -4.49 -6.38 -3.66
CA ILE A 172 -3.15 -5.82 -3.89
C ILE A 172 -2.35 -6.12 -2.62
N LYS A 173 -1.41 -7.05 -2.74
CA LYS A 173 -0.65 -7.60 -1.61
C LYS A 173 0.46 -6.67 -1.15
N ASP A 174 1.18 -7.15 -0.14
CA ASP A 174 2.25 -6.41 0.50
C ASP A 174 3.31 -6.01 -0.52
N SER A 175 3.69 -4.73 -0.49
CA SER A 175 4.76 -4.17 -1.32
C SER A 175 4.58 -4.36 -2.84
N THR A 176 3.39 -4.73 -3.35
CA THR A 176 3.20 -5.08 -4.77
C THR A 176 3.77 -4.03 -5.72
N PHE A 177 3.56 -2.73 -5.44
CA PHE A 177 4.11 -1.59 -6.19
C PHE A 177 5.02 -0.69 -5.35
N GLU A 178 5.66 -1.25 -4.31
CA GLU A 178 6.64 -0.49 -3.52
C GLU A 178 7.79 0.00 -4.43
N ASN A 179 8.26 1.24 -4.23
CA ASN A 179 9.32 1.88 -5.03
C ASN A 179 9.06 1.95 -6.55
N CYS A 180 7.81 1.80 -7.01
CA CYS A 180 7.46 2.05 -8.42
C CYS A 180 7.38 3.55 -8.68
N HIS A 181 8.53 4.20 -8.81
CA HIS A 181 8.64 5.66 -8.89
C HIS A 181 7.94 6.30 -10.09
N ASN A 182 7.67 5.52 -11.15
CA ASN A 182 6.96 5.98 -12.34
C ASN A 182 5.45 5.73 -12.29
N LEU A 183 4.96 4.90 -11.36
CA LEU A 183 3.55 4.54 -11.29
C LEU A 183 2.73 5.77 -10.93
N VAL A 184 1.80 6.15 -11.80
CA VAL A 184 0.91 7.31 -11.62
C VAL A 184 -0.50 6.84 -11.27
N SER A 185 -1.02 5.88 -12.04
CA SER A 185 -2.43 5.49 -11.97
C SER A 185 -2.60 3.97 -11.92
N VAL A 186 -3.55 3.51 -11.11
CA VAL A 186 -3.99 2.12 -11.11
C VAL A 186 -5.48 2.05 -11.43
N TYR A 187 -5.84 1.25 -12.43
CA TYR A 187 -7.22 1.02 -12.83
C TYR A 187 -7.79 -0.19 -12.09
N VAL A 188 -8.99 -0.04 -11.55
CA VAL A 188 -9.69 -1.07 -10.79
C VAL A 188 -11.14 -1.14 -11.26
N TYR A 189 -11.65 -2.34 -11.49
CA TYR A 189 -13.05 -2.53 -11.82
C TYR A 189 -13.95 -2.26 -10.61
N GLU A 190 -15.03 -1.51 -10.81
CA GLU A 190 -16.12 -1.39 -9.86
C GLU A 190 -17.06 -2.59 -10.03
N ASN A 191 -16.68 -3.70 -9.40
CA ASN A 191 -17.52 -4.88 -9.35
C ASN A 191 -18.74 -4.63 -8.43
N ALA A 192 -19.90 -5.19 -8.79
CA ALA A 192 -21.02 -5.20 -7.87
C ALA A 192 -20.67 -5.99 -6.60
N THR A 193 -21.12 -5.51 -5.44
CA THR A 193 -20.97 -6.26 -4.19
C THR A 193 -21.61 -7.65 -4.34
N GLY A 194 -20.83 -8.70 -4.11
CA GLY A 194 -21.28 -10.09 -4.25
C GLY A 194 -21.11 -10.69 -5.64
N THR A 195 -20.43 -10.03 -6.59
CA THR A 195 -19.93 -10.70 -7.80
C THR A 195 -19.02 -11.86 -7.37
N THR A 196 -19.31 -13.09 -7.83
CA THR A 196 -18.55 -14.29 -7.48
C THR A 196 -18.06 -15.03 -8.73
N ARG A 197 -17.13 -15.97 -8.51
CA ARG A 197 -16.78 -17.03 -9.46
C ARG A 197 -16.70 -18.37 -8.73
N THR A 198 -16.88 -19.45 -9.47
CA THR A 198 -16.68 -20.81 -8.96
C THR A 198 -15.19 -21.14 -8.93
N GLU A 199 -14.67 -21.45 -7.74
CA GLU A 199 -13.36 -22.06 -7.52
C GLU A 199 -13.53 -23.46 -6.93
N TYR A 200 -12.58 -24.35 -7.17
CA TYR A 200 -12.51 -25.63 -6.46
C TYR A 200 -11.58 -25.48 -5.25
N VAL A 201 -12.10 -25.71 -4.04
CA VAL A 201 -11.35 -25.62 -2.78
C VAL A 201 -11.17 -27.02 -2.20
N TYR A 202 -9.94 -27.33 -1.80
CA TYR A 202 -9.65 -28.62 -1.16
C TYR A 202 -10.23 -28.66 0.25
N ASN A 203 -11.09 -29.64 0.51
CA ASN A 203 -11.71 -29.87 1.80
C ASN A 203 -10.93 -30.96 2.56
N GLU A 204 -10.22 -30.56 3.61
CA GLU A 204 -9.41 -31.47 4.44
C GLU A 204 -10.24 -32.50 5.22
N GLU A 205 -11.52 -32.23 5.49
CA GLU A 205 -12.39 -33.16 6.21
C GLU A 205 -12.87 -34.30 5.31
N THR A 206 -13.13 -34.01 4.03
CA THR A 206 -13.64 -34.98 3.04
C THR A 206 -12.55 -35.55 2.13
N ASN A 207 -11.35 -34.95 2.12
CA ASN A 207 -10.28 -35.21 1.14
C ASN A 207 -10.74 -35.04 -0.33
N GLN A 208 -11.67 -34.12 -0.58
CA GLN A 208 -12.22 -33.84 -1.91
C GLN A 208 -12.05 -32.37 -2.30
N TRP A 209 -12.16 -32.08 -3.60
CA TRP A 209 -12.24 -30.72 -4.10
C TRP A 209 -13.72 -30.36 -4.25
N ASP A 210 -14.18 -29.40 -3.46
CA ASP A 210 -15.56 -28.92 -3.46
C ASP A 210 -15.66 -27.59 -4.23
N GLU A 211 -16.76 -27.40 -4.95
CA GLU A 211 -17.07 -26.11 -5.58
C GLU A 211 -17.41 -25.07 -4.51
N ALA A 212 -16.78 -23.90 -4.61
CA ALA A 212 -17.01 -22.77 -3.74
C ALA A 212 -17.18 -21.50 -4.58
N GLU A 213 -18.20 -20.71 -4.26
CA GLU A 213 -18.35 -19.36 -4.81
C GLU A 213 -17.45 -18.41 -4.03
N VAL A 214 -16.50 -17.79 -4.74
CA VAL A 214 -15.60 -16.80 -4.16
C VAL A 214 -15.84 -15.43 -4.78
N SER A 215 -15.75 -14.38 -3.97
CA SER A 215 -15.96 -13.00 -4.43
C SER A 215 -14.88 -12.55 -5.41
N GLN A 216 -15.25 -11.84 -6.47
CA GLN A 216 -14.35 -11.18 -7.41
C GLN A 216 -14.21 -9.68 -7.06
N GLY A 217 -13.29 -8.99 -7.74
CA GLY A 217 -13.01 -7.58 -7.53
C GLY A 217 -12.18 -7.28 -6.28
N LEU A 218 -11.55 -6.10 -6.29
CA LEU A 218 -10.58 -5.70 -5.28
C LEU A 218 -11.22 -5.51 -3.90
N GLN A 219 -10.91 -6.41 -2.97
CA GLN A 219 -11.45 -6.42 -1.61
C GLN A 219 -10.46 -5.87 -0.58
N LYS A 220 -9.15 -5.96 -0.86
CA LYS A 220 -8.10 -5.54 0.07
C LYS A 220 -6.94 -4.87 -0.64
N ILE A 221 -6.40 -3.83 -0.01
CA ILE A 221 -5.07 -3.29 -0.32
C ILE A 221 -4.27 -3.38 0.97
N THR A 222 -3.17 -4.13 0.96
CA THR A 222 -2.42 -4.45 2.19
C THR A 222 -1.15 -3.61 2.31
N VAL A 223 -0.17 -4.05 3.10
CA VAL A 223 0.89 -3.19 3.63
C VAL A 223 1.88 -2.75 2.58
N LYS A 224 2.21 -1.45 2.57
CA LYS A 224 3.20 -0.88 1.64
C LYS A 224 2.86 -1.08 0.16
N ALA A 225 1.61 -1.38 -0.19
CA ALA A 225 1.21 -1.67 -1.57
C ALA A 225 1.72 -0.62 -2.57
N PHE A 226 1.72 0.67 -2.20
CA PHE A 226 2.24 1.79 -2.99
C PHE A 226 3.33 2.58 -2.26
N TYR A 227 3.99 1.97 -1.27
CA TYR A 227 4.99 2.66 -0.46
C TYR A 227 6.11 3.23 -1.34
N ASN A 228 6.41 4.52 -1.19
CA ASN A 228 7.48 5.18 -1.93
C ASN A 228 7.30 5.13 -3.46
N ALA A 229 6.08 4.88 -3.96
CA ALA A 229 5.71 5.14 -5.35
C ALA A 229 5.50 6.66 -5.51
N THR A 230 6.60 7.39 -5.63
CA THR A 230 6.65 8.86 -5.50
C THR A 230 5.85 9.64 -6.55
N SER A 231 5.43 8.99 -7.65
CA SER A 231 4.56 9.60 -8.66
C SER A 231 3.10 9.15 -8.57
N PHE A 232 2.78 8.24 -7.64
CA PHE A 232 1.45 7.64 -7.55
C PHE A 232 0.43 8.65 -7.07
N LYS A 233 -0.66 8.81 -7.84
CA LYS A 233 -1.66 9.86 -7.65
C LYS A 233 -3.07 9.35 -7.49
N GLU A 234 -3.44 8.28 -8.20
CA GLU A 234 -4.85 7.91 -8.31
C GLU A 234 -5.10 6.42 -8.48
N ILE A 235 -6.25 6.01 -7.92
CA ILE A 235 -6.92 4.75 -8.26
C ILE A 235 -8.17 5.16 -9.03
N ILE A 236 -8.26 4.68 -10.27
CA ILE A 236 -9.34 5.00 -11.20
C ILE A 236 -10.29 3.81 -11.24
N LEU A 237 -11.57 4.07 -10.96
CA LEU A 237 -12.61 3.05 -11.07
C LEU A 237 -13.16 3.04 -12.49
N VAL A 238 -13.20 1.85 -13.08
CA VAL A 238 -13.81 1.59 -14.39
C VAL A 238 -14.97 0.61 -14.28
N ASP A 239 -15.94 0.70 -15.17
CA ASP A 239 -16.98 -0.32 -15.31
C ASP A 239 -16.50 -1.51 -16.18
N LYS A 240 -17.40 -2.47 -16.40
CA LYS A 240 -17.12 -3.69 -17.20
C LYS A 240 -16.85 -3.43 -18.69
N ASP A 241 -17.09 -2.21 -19.17
CA ASP A 241 -16.89 -1.80 -20.56
C ASP A 241 -15.67 -0.84 -20.66
N ASP A 242 -14.78 -0.86 -19.66
CA ASP A 242 -13.58 -0.02 -19.52
C ASP A 242 -13.87 1.49 -19.44
N VAL A 243 -15.10 1.88 -19.11
CA VAL A 243 -15.47 3.29 -18.98
C VAL A 243 -15.09 3.79 -17.59
N VAL A 244 -14.32 4.88 -17.52
CA VAL A 244 -13.99 5.56 -16.26
C VAL A 244 -15.27 6.11 -15.61
N ILE A 245 -15.53 5.69 -14.37
CA ILE A 245 -16.71 6.08 -13.59
C ILE A 245 -16.38 6.88 -12.32
N SER A 246 -15.13 6.87 -11.85
CA SER A 246 -14.68 7.71 -10.74
C SER A 246 -14.21 9.08 -11.21
N PRO A 247 -14.17 10.09 -10.31
CA PRO A 247 -13.41 11.31 -10.57
C PRO A 247 -11.91 11.00 -10.76
N LEU A 248 -11.23 11.85 -11.52
CA LEU A 248 -9.77 11.79 -11.74
C LEU A 248 -9.00 12.65 -10.72
N ASN A 249 -7.69 12.44 -10.64
CA ASN A 249 -6.75 13.11 -9.73
C ASN A 249 -7.03 12.85 -8.25
N ARG A 250 -7.51 11.64 -7.93
CA ARG A 250 -7.76 11.19 -6.56
C ARG A 250 -7.68 9.68 -6.44
N VAL A 251 -7.42 9.19 -5.24
CA VAL A 251 -7.59 7.77 -4.92
C VAL A 251 -9.07 7.51 -4.66
N SER A 252 -9.77 6.85 -5.59
CA SER A 252 -11.13 6.36 -5.43
C SER A 252 -11.13 4.86 -5.15
N LEU A 253 -11.85 4.43 -4.12
CA LEU A 253 -11.88 3.04 -3.67
C LEU A 253 -13.16 2.35 -4.16
N PRO A 254 -13.11 1.11 -4.69
CA PRO A 254 -14.29 0.43 -5.18
C PRO A 254 -15.25 0.07 -4.02
N SER A 255 -16.53 -0.11 -4.33
CA SER A 255 -17.55 -0.47 -3.33
C SER A 255 -17.30 -1.84 -2.68
N THR A 256 -16.55 -2.71 -3.36
CA THR A 256 -16.13 -4.03 -2.88
C THR A 256 -14.96 -3.99 -1.89
N LEU A 257 -14.28 -2.84 -1.74
CA LEU A 257 -13.14 -2.74 -0.84
C LEU A 257 -13.58 -2.80 0.62
N LEU A 258 -13.11 -3.83 1.32
CA LEU A 258 -13.41 -4.08 2.73
C LEU A 258 -12.27 -3.64 3.66
N GLN A 259 -11.06 -3.52 3.11
CA GLN A 259 -9.86 -3.30 3.91
C GLN A 259 -8.81 -2.49 3.15
N LEU A 260 -8.33 -1.42 3.80
CA LEU A 260 -7.23 -0.58 3.33
C LEU A 260 -6.17 -0.51 4.42
N GLY A 261 -5.11 -1.31 4.27
CA GLY A 261 -4.06 -1.49 5.25
C GLY A 261 -4.41 -2.49 6.37
N GLU A 262 -3.50 -2.60 7.34
CA GLU A 262 -3.54 -3.57 8.45
C GLU A 262 -3.33 -2.85 9.78
N THR A 263 -3.98 -3.27 10.86
CA THR A 263 -3.95 -2.56 12.15
C THR A 263 -2.75 -2.90 13.03
N ASN A 264 -2.17 -4.09 12.87
CA ASN A 264 -1.20 -4.66 13.81
C ASN A 264 0.28 -4.53 13.37
N ILE A 265 0.53 -3.89 12.23
CA ILE A 265 1.86 -3.69 11.62
C ILE A 265 1.98 -2.25 11.08
N ASP A 266 3.16 -1.84 10.60
CA ASP A 266 3.36 -0.50 10.02
C ASP A 266 2.68 -0.41 8.64
N SER A 267 1.49 0.21 8.53
CA SER A 267 0.65 0.15 7.31
C SER A 267 0.80 1.37 6.40
N LEU A 268 1.96 1.44 5.78
CA LEU A 268 2.44 2.54 4.95
C LEU A 268 1.89 2.50 3.50
N VAL A 269 0.58 2.26 3.32
CA VAL A 269 -0.01 1.93 2.02
C VAL A 269 0.31 2.99 0.95
N PHE A 270 0.04 4.25 1.26
CA PHE A 270 0.27 5.41 0.40
C PHE A 270 1.36 6.33 0.94
N SER A 271 2.25 5.85 1.83
CA SER A 271 3.29 6.73 2.37
C SER A 271 4.32 7.10 1.31
N ASN A 272 4.78 8.35 1.35
CA ASN A 272 5.70 8.93 0.37
C ASN A 272 5.17 8.83 -1.09
N THR A 273 3.87 9.03 -1.29
CA THR A 273 3.24 9.10 -2.63
C THR A 273 2.86 10.54 -2.98
N ALA A 274 2.45 10.76 -4.23
CA ALA A 274 1.99 12.05 -4.74
C ALA A 274 0.45 12.19 -4.72
N ILE A 275 -0.24 11.40 -3.89
CA ILE A 275 -1.70 11.49 -3.79
C ILE A 275 -2.12 12.88 -3.33
N GLU A 276 -3.10 13.45 -4.04
CA GLU A 276 -3.58 14.80 -3.77
C GLU A 276 -4.90 14.81 -2.99
N VAL A 277 -5.77 13.86 -3.31
CA VAL A 277 -7.07 13.66 -2.63
C VAL A 277 -7.24 12.17 -2.35
N LEU A 278 -7.58 11.83 -1.11
CA LEU A 278 -7.85 10.47 -0.68
C LEU A 278 -9.33 10.30 -0.35
N ASP A 279 -10.06 9.54 -1.16
CA ASP A 279 -11.48 9.28 -0.97
C ASP A 279 -11.70 7.97 -0.21
N LEU A 280 -12.12 8.09 1.05
CA LEU A 280 -12.39 6.99 1.97
C LEU A 280 -13.90 6.75 2.18
N THR A 281 -14.78 7.18 1.27
CA THR A 281 -16.24 6.96 1.41
C THR A 281 -16.67 5.51 1.22
N SER A 282 -15.75 4.59 0.93
CA SER A 282 -16.04 3.15 0.92
C SER A 282 -16.27 2.60 2.34
N SER A 283 -16.61 1.32 2.47
CA SER A 283 -16.95 0.69 3.76
C SER A 283 -15.75 0.49 4.72
N ILE A 284 -14.76 1.37 4.70
CA ILE A 284 -13.58 1.32 5.56
C ILE A 284 -13.97 1.60 7.02
N ARG A 285 -13.51 0.73 7.93
CA ARG A 285 -13.86 0.77 9.36
C ARG A 285 -12.77 1.40 10.24
N PHE A 286 -11.60 1.66 9.69
CA PHE A 286 -10.47 2.28 10.37
C PHE A 286 -9.51 2.90 9.37
N ILE A 287 -8.73 3.89 9.80
CA ILE A 287 -7.61 4.42 9.02
C ILE A 287 -6.32 3.78 9.55
N ALA A 288 -5.61 3.05 8.69
CA ALA A 288 -4.46 2.23 9.08
C ALA A 288 -3.25 3.05 9.59
N PRO A 289 -2.34 2.44 10.38
CA PRO A 289 -1.14 3.12 10.86
C PRO A 289 -0.28 3.63 9.71
N ALA A 290 0.07 4.91 9.71
CA ALA A 290 0.89 5.54 8.66
C ALA A 290 0.31 5.49 7.23
N LEU A 291 -1.01 5.34 7.08
CA LEU A 291 -1.70 5.16 5.79
C LEU A 291 -1.14 6.03 4.66
N ALA A 292 -1.03 7.34 4.88
CA ALA A 292 -0.54 8.33 3.93
C ALA A 292 0.60 9.18 4.52
N LYS A 293 1.40 8.61 5.42
CA LYS A 293 2.55 9.32 6.03
C LYS A 293 3.47 9.93 4.96
N ASN A 294 3.80 11.21 5.11
CA ASN A 294 4.60 12.02 4.17
C ASN A 294 4.07 12.01 2.73
N ALA A 295 2.76 11.83 2.51
CA ALA A 295 2.13 12.18 1.23
C ALA A 295 2.07 13.70 1.14
N ILE A 296 3.17 14.31 0.67
CA ILE A 296 3.38 15.77 0.78
C ILE A 296 2.42 16.59 -0.09
N GLU A 297 1.80 15.98 -1.09
CA GLU A 297 0.80 16.60 -1.97
C GLU A 297 -0.64 16.39 -1.47
N LEU A 298 -0.85 15.60 -0.41
CA LEU A 298 -2.18 15.30 0.12
C LEU A 298 -2.78 16.55 0.75
N ARG A 299 -3.81 17.09 0.12
CA ARG A 299 -4.53 18.29 0.57
C ARG A 299 -5.93 18.02 1.11
N GLU A 300 -6.54 16.90 0.74
CA GLU A 300 -7.93 16.59 1.07
C GLU A 300 -8.09 15.09 1.38
N VAL A 301 -8.79 14.79 2.49
CA VAL A 301 -9.24 13.43 2.81
C VAL A 301 -10.76 13.47 2.94
N ILE A 302 -11.44 12.77 2.04
CA ILE A 302 -12.89 12.68 2.02
C ILE A 302 -13.30 11.45 2.81
N ILE A 303 -14.17 11.63 3.80
CA ILE A 303 -14.65 10.54 4.65
C ILE A 303 -16.17 10.66 4.72
N ASP A 304 -16.87 9.53 4.60
CA ASP A 304 -18.30 9.51 4.88
C ASP A 304 -18.52 9.64 6.40
N THR A 305 -19.20 10.71 6.79
CA THR A 305 -19.56 11.01 8.18
C THR A 305 -20.95 10.50 8.55
N SER A 306 -21.60 9.70 7.70
CA SER A 306 -22.89 9.06 7.98
C SER A 306 -22.78 8.12 9.18
N GLU A 307 -23.86 8.04 9.99
CA GLU A 307 -23.90 7.13 11.15
C GLU A 307 -23.87 5.64 10.75
N ASP A 308 -24.14 5.33 9.48
CA ASP A 308 -24.15 3.97 8.94
C ASP A 308 -22.73 3.38 8.81
N ILE A 309 -21.69 4.23 8.74
CA ILE A 309 -20.29 3.79 8.68
C ILE A 309 -19.63 3.88 10.07
N LEU A 310 -19.36 2.71 10.64
CA LEU A 310 -18.73 2.56 11.95
C LEU A 310 -17.20 2.68 11.86
N MET A 311 -16.68 3.83 11.41
CA MET A 311 -15.24 4.11 11.53
C MET A 311 -14.87 4.35 12.99
N LEU A 312 -14.12 3.44 13.61
CA LEU A 312 -13.89 3.50 15.07
C LEU A 312 -12.56 4.12 15.47
N THR A 313 -11.52 3.95 14.64
CA THR A 313 -10.14 4.30 15.01
C THR A 313 -9.38 4.87 13.84
N ILE A 314 -8.65 5.96 14.10
CA ILE A 314 -7.57 6.47 13.24
C ILE A 314 -6.25 6.11 13.91
N TYR A 315 -5.50 5.19 13.31
CA TYR A 315 -4.26 4.66 13.89
C TYR A 315 -3.08 5.62 13.73
N ARG A 316 -2.02 5.36 14.52
CA ARG A 316 -0.85 6.23 14.66
C ARG A 316 -0.27 6.67 13.32
N GLU A 317 0.22 7.90 13.25
CA GLU A 317 0.98 8.45 12.12
C GLU A 317 0.23 8.49 10.76
N ALA A 318 -1.07 8.20 10.72
CA ALA A 318 -1.83 8.00 9.48
C ALA A 318 -1.63 9.11 8.43
N PHE A 319 -1.53 10.37 8.87
CA PHE A 319 -1.31 11.55 8.03
C PHE A 319 -0.07 12.34 8.46
N MET A 320 0.84 11.75 9.23
CA MET A 320 2.05 12.44 9.70
C MET A 320 2.83 13.01 8.50
N GLY A 321 3.19 14.29 8.55
CA GLY A 321 3.95 14.96 7.49
C GLY A 321 3.16 15.24 6.20
N CYS A 322 1.82 15.19 6.22
CA CYS A 322 1.00 15.67 5.10
C CYS A 322 0.98 17.20 5.08
N ILE A 323 2.04 17.79 4.52
CA ILE A 323 2.31 19.23 4.66
C ILE A 323 1.32 20.14 3.93
N GLN A 324 0.49 19.60 3.02
CA GLN A 324 -0.54 20.35 2.29
C GLN A 324 -1.97 20.12 2.82
N LEU A 325 -2.17 19.27 3.82
CA LEU A 325 -3.50 19.00 4.38
C LEU A 325 -3.98 20.22 5.17
N GLU A 326 -5.04 20.89 4.70
CA GLU A 326 -5.56 22.15 5.27
C GLU A 326 -6.67 21.91 6.31
N GLU A 327 -7.53 20.93 6.06
CA GLU A 327 -8.66 20.60 6.92
C GLU A 327 -8.84 19.09 7.08
N PHE A 328 -9.38 18.69 8.22
CA PHE A 328 -9.77 17.30 8.45
C PHE A 328 -11.02 17.21 9.31
N VAL A 329 -12.04 16.53 8.81
CA VAL A 329 -13.28 16.25 9.56
C VAL A 329 -13.23 14.82 10.07
N VAL A 330 -13.12 14.66 11.39
CA VAL A 330 -13.20 13.34 12.01
C VAL A 330 -14.68 12.95 12.18
N PRO A 331 -15.13 11.79 11.66
CA PRO A 331 -16.51 11.33 11.88
C PRO A 331 -16.85 11.19 13.37
N ASP A 332 -18.09 11.53 13.75
CA ASP A 332 -18.54 11.45 15.14
C ASP A 332 -18.56 10.01 15.68
N THR A 333 -18.47 9.00 14.82
CA THR A 333 -18.37 7.58 15.19
C THR A 333 -16.97 7.18 15.73
N VAL A 334 -15.93 7.99 15.47
CA VAL A 334 -14.55 7.70 15.87
C VAL A 334 -14.36 7.79 17.38
N ARG A 335 -13.81 6.73 17.97
CA ARG A 335 -13.59 6.59 19.42
C ARG A 335 -12.15 6.86 19.83
N ALA A 336 -11.21 6.72 18.90
CA ALA A 336 -9.80 6.94 19.16
C ALA A 336 -9.06 7.51 17.93
N ILE A 337 -8.24 8.54 18.18
CA ILE A 337 -7.25 9.06 17.24
C ILE A 337 -5.90 8.87 17.93
N ASN A 338 -5.04 8.04 17.36
CA ASN A 338 -3.80 7.61 18.00
C ASN A 338 -2.66 8.62 17.81
N SER A 339 -1.50 8.31 18.39
CA SER A 339 -0.35 9.20 18.43
C SER A 339 0.11 9.68 17.05
N SER A 340 0.54 10.95 16.98
CA SER A 340 1.18 11.54 15.80
C SER A 340 0.37 11.53 14.50
N VAL A 341 -0.96 11.33 14.55
CA VAL A 341 -1.78 11.24 13.32
C VAL A 341 -1.60 12.45 12.41
N PHE A 342 -1.53 13.66 12.96
CA PHE A 342 -1.33 14.90 12.22
C PHE A 342 0.03 15.56 12.52
N GLU A 343 0.98 14.83 13.10
CA GLU A 343 2.29 15.42 13.43
C GLU A 343 2.97 15.96 12.16
N GLY A 344 3.36 17.23 12.17
CA GLY A 344 4.01 17.90 11.04
C GLY A 344 3.09 18.26 9.87
N CYS A 345 1.76 18.21 10.03
CA CYS A 345 0.82 18.75 9.05
C CYS A 345 0.82 20.28 9.11
N ILE A 346 1.87 20.90 8.53
CA ILE A 346 2.16 22.32 8.71
C ILE A 346 1.09 23.27 8.15
N SER A 347 0.30 22.85 7.16
CA SER A 347 -0.79 23.65 6.58
C SER A 347 -2.15 23.40 7.24
N LEU A 348 -2.24 22.51 8.23
CA LEU A 348 -3.52 22.13 8.85
C LEU A 348 -4.06 23.30 9.68
N GLU A 349 -5.09 23.97 9.16
CA GLU A 349 -5.73 25.14 9.76
C GLU A 349 -6.83 24.75 10.73
N SER A 350 -7.56 23.67 10.44
CA SER A 350 -8.69 23.22 11.25
C SER A 350 -8.86 21.70 11.29
N VAL A 351 -9.30 21.20 12.44
CA VAL A 351 -9.70 19.81 12.64
C VAL A 351 -11.00 19.77 13.42
N THR A 352 -12.01 19.11 12.86
CA THR A 352 -13.26 18.85 13.59
C THR A 352 -13.11 17.54 14.36
N LEU A 353 -13.05 17.65 15.69
CA LEU A 353 -12.97 16.50 16.60
C LEU A 353 -14.36 15.90 16.86
N PRO A 354 -14.46 14.58 17.11
CA PRO A 354 -15.73 13.95 17.41
C PRO A 354 -16.22 14.31 18.82
N THR A 355 -17.53 14.40 18.98
CA THR A 355 -18.24 14.81 20.21
C THR A 355 -18.89 13.64 20.96
N ASN A 356 -18.79 12.42 20.42
CA ASN A 356 -19.30 11.23 21.07
C ASN A 356 -18.61 10.94 22.42
N THR A 357 -19.34 10.27 23.32
CA THR A 357 -18.90 10.02 24.70
C THR A 357 -17.71 9.07 24.85
N ASN A 358 -17.31 8.37 23.78
CA ASN A 358 -16.19 7.43 23.81
C ASN A 358 -14.86 8.06 23.39
N PHE A 359 -14.89 9.22 22.72
CA PHE A 359 -13.69 9.98 22.43
C PHE A 359 -13.28 10.79 23.66
N ILE A 360 -12.31 10.26 24.41
CA ILE A 360 -11.95 10.74 25.75
C ILE A 360 -10.51 11.24 25.88
N VAL A 361 -9.67 11.10 24.85
CA VAL A 361 -8.24 11.40 24.92
C VAL A 361 -7.76 12.12 23.66
N ILE A 362 -7.01 13.21 23.85
CA ILE A 362 -6.13 13.79 22.83
C ILE A 362 -4.74 13.18 23.03
N ASP A 363 -4.28 12.39 22.06
CA ASP A 363 -3.10 11.52 22.22
C ASP A 363 -1.76 12.26 22.03
N THR A 364 -0.66 11.55 22.31
CA THR A 364 0.72 12.07 22.25
C THR A 364 1.04 12.57 20.85
N ASN A 365 1.66 13.75 20.75
CA ASN A 365 2.06 14.41 19.50
C ASN A 365 0.92 14.61 18.47
N LEU A 366 -0.36 14.50 18.86
CA LEU A 366 -1.45 14.39 17.88
C LEU A 366 -1.46 15.53 16.84
N PHE A 367 -1.20 16.76 17.28
CA PHE A 367 -1.07 17.96 16.44
C PHE A 367 0.31 18.61 16.57
N LYS A 368 1.33 17.85 16.96
CA LYS A 368 2.68 18.39 17.10
C LYS A 368 3.16 18.96 15.76
N ASP A 369 3.78 20.14 15.77
CA ASP A 369 4.27 20.84 14.59
C ASP A 369 3.16 21.24 13.57
N CYS A 370 1.88 21.24 13.96
CA CYS A 370 0.79 21.83 13.16
C CYS A 370 0.81 23.37 13.25
N VAL A 371 1.79 23.99 12.61
CA VAL A 371 2.10 25.42 12.77
C VAL A 371 0.98 26.36 12.34
N SER A 372 0.07 25.94 11.45
CA SER A 372 -1.05 26.73 10.95
C SER A 372 -2.36 26.54 11.73
N LEU A 373 -2.41 25.61 12.69
CA LEU A 373 -3.62 25.32 13.46
C LEU A 373 -3.99 26.53 14.34
N ALA A 374 -4.98 27.31 13.91
CA ALA A 374 -5.30 28.60 14.54
C ALA A 374 -6.25 28.48 15.74
N SER A 375 -7.13 27.48 15.71
CA SER A 375 -8.08 27.20 16.79
C SER A 375 -8.45 25.72 16.80
N ILE A 376 -8.78 25.20 17.98
CA ILE A 376 -9.31 23.84 18.13
C ILE A 376 -10.39 23.82 19.21
N ALA A 377 -11.56 23.28 18.86
CA ALA A 377 -12.62 23.03 19.82
C ALA A 377 -12.36 21.69 20.51
N ILE A 378 -11.98 21.72 21.79
CA ILE A 378 -11.79 20.51 22.59
C ILE A 378 -13.18 20.06 23.13
N PRO A 379 -13.67 18.87 22.74
CA PRO A 379 -14.98 18.38 23.20
C PRO A 379 -15.05 18.20 24.72
N THR A 380 -16.23 18.41 25.30
CA THR A 380 -16.49 18.23 26.75
C THR A 380 -16.45 16.77 27.21
N THR A 381 -16.20 15.83 26.29
CA THR A 381 -15.98 14.41 26.55
C THR A 381 -14.52 14.10 26.89
N ILE A 382 -13.57 14.98 26.56
CA ILE A 382 -12.14 14.75 26.77
C ILE A 382 -11.82 14.74 28.26
N GLN A 383 -11.13 13.69 28.68
CA GLN A 383 -10.67 13.46 30.05
C GLN A 383 -9.16 13.69 30.21
N ALA A 384 -8.38 13.46 29.15
CA ALA A 384 -6.93 13.63 29.19
C ALA A 384 -6.34 14.20 27.89
N ILE A 385 -5.29 15.02 28.03
CA ILE A 385 -4.48 15.56 26.93
C ILE A 385 -3.02 15.12 27.17
N LYS A 386 -2.48 14.32 26.26
CA LYS A 386 -1.17 13.66 26.42
C LYS A 386 0.01 14.53 25.97
N ASP A 387 1.22 14.04 26.24
CA ASP A 387 2.49 14.76 26.05
C ASP A 387 2.60 15.35 24.64
N ARG A 388 3.01 16.62 24.55
CA ARG A 388 3.26 17.33 23.28
C ARG A 388 2.10 17.36 22.29
N ALA A 389 0.85 17.14 22.73
CA ALA A 389 -0.30 17.08 21.84
C ALA A 389 -0.45 18.29 20.90
N PHE A 390 -0.02 19.49 21.32
CA PHE A 390 -0.01 20.74 20.55
C PHE A 390 1.38 21.41 20.56
N GLU A 391 2.46 20.64 20.71
CA GLU A 391 3.81 21.21 20.69
C GLU A 391 4.06 21.91 19.35
N ASN A 392 4.64 23.11 19.37
CA ASN A 392 4.91 23.98 18.22
C ASN A 392 3.67 24.35 17.36
N CYS A 393 2.46 24.29 17.90
CA CYS A 393 1.27 24.89 17.27
C CYS A 393 1.35 26.43 17.36
N THR A 394 2.19 27.07 16.55
CA THR A 394 2.52 28.50 16.67
C THR A 394 1.39 29.45 16.29
N SER A 395 0.42 29.02 15.47
CA SER A 395 -0.75 29.85 15.12
C SER A 395 -1.90 29.72 16.12
N LEU A 396 -1.81 28.78 17.08
CA LEU A 396 -2.85 28.59 18.08
C LEU A 396 -2.82 29.76 19.07
N LEU A 397 -3.80 30.67 18.97
CA LEU A 397 -3.88 31.88 19.81
C LEU A 397 -4.83 31.73 20.99
N THR A 398 -5.83 30.85 20.87
CA THR A 398 -6.82 30.61 21.92
C THR A 398 -7.17 29.15 22.01
N VAL A 399 -7.28 28.64 23.23
CA VAL A 399 -7.79 27.28 23.49
C VAL A 399 -8.63 27.26 24.76
N THR A 400 -9.78 26.58 24.69
CA THR A 400 -10.63 26.33 25.85
C THR A 400 -10.47 24.89 26.29
N ILE A 401 -10.04 24.68 27.53
CA ILE A 401 -9.97 23.37 28.16
C ILE A 401 -11.25 23.12 28.96
N PRO A 402 -12.08 22.12 28.61
CA PRO A 402 -13.32 21.85 29.32
C PRO A 402 -13.08 21.27 30.72
N SER A 403 -14.08 21.37 31.60
CA SER A 403 -13.98 20.93 33.00
C SER A 403 -13.83 19.42 33.16
N SER A 404 -14.11 18.67 32.08
CA SER A 404 -13.95 17.22 31.98
C SER A 404 -12.49 16.79 31.96
N VAL A 405 -11.56 17.67 31.56
CA VAL A 405 -10.12 17.34 31.49
C VAL A 405 -9.57 17.27 32.91
N THR A 406 -9.18 16.07 33.33
CA THR A 406 -8.64 15.80 34.68
C THR A 406 -7.13 15.51 34.67
N ALA A 407 -6.55 15.27 33.49
CA ALA A 407 -5.13 15.02 33.31
C ALA A 407 -4.58 15.74 32.07
N MET A 408 -3.48 16.47 32.24
CA MET A 408 -2.68 17.00 31.14
C MET A 408 -1.21 16.68 31.39
N SER A 409 -0.53 16.19 30.35
CA SER A 409 0.89 15.85 30.43
C SER A 409 1.79 17.08 30.30
N ALA A 410 3.11 16.90 30.43
CA ALA A 410 4.07 17.96 30.17
C ALA A 410 4.06 18.38 28.68
N ASN A 411 4.61 19.56 28.40
CA ASN A 411 4.92 20.07 27.06
C ASN A 411 3.75 20.18 26.07
N VAL A 412 2.49 20.07 26.52
CA VAL A 412 1.31 20.05 25.62
C VAL A 412 1.30 21.23 24.66
N PHE A 413 1.65 22.43 25.13
CA PHE A 413 1.71 23.65 24.32
C PHE A 413 3.15 24.20 24.25
N ASN A 414 4.17 23.35 24.44
CA ASN A 414 5.57 23.78 24.34
C ASN A 414 5.82 24.39 22.94
N GLY A 415 6.50 25.53 22.86
CA GLY A 415 6.76 26.20 21.57
C GLY A 415 5.55 26.84 20.88
N CYS A 416 4.36 26.86 21.51
CA CYS A 416 3.26 27.72 21.06
C CYS A 416 3.60 29.22 21.22
N ASP A 417 2.84 30.08 20.54
CA ASP A 417 3.04 31.53 20.62
C ASP A 417 2.87 32.04 22.06
N THR A 418 3.73 32.98 22.46
CA THR A 418 3.71 33.55 23.81
C THR A 418 2.44 34.33 24.16
N SER A 419 1.62 34.68 23.15
CA SER A 419 0.32 35.33 23.32
C SER A 419 -0.85 34.35 23.45
N LEU A 420 -0.63 33.04 23.33
CA LEU A 420 -1.65 32.00 23.51
C LEU A 420 -2.42 32.22 24.81
N GLN A 421 -3.73 32.40 24.68
CA GLN A 421 -4.68 32.51 25.79
C GLN A 421 -5.33 31.16 26.06
N ILE A 422 -5.19 30.67 27.29
CA ILE A 422 -5.78 29.39 27.71
C ILE A 422 -6.94 29.69 28.65
N THR A 423 -8.14 29.27 28.28
CA THR A 423 -9.32 29.33 29.15
C THR A 423 -9.58 27.95 29.74
N VAL A 424 -9.58 27.82 31.06
CA VAL A 424 -9.87 26.57 31.76
C VAL A 424 -11.26 26.67 32.38
N MET A 425 -12.17 25.78 31.95
CA MET A 425 -13.49 25.66 32.56
C MET A 425 -13.39 24.88 33.87
N THR A 426 -13.90 25.43 34.97
CA THR A 426 -13.84 24.80 36.29
C THR A 426 -15.22 24.43 36.81
N LYS A 427 -15.35 23.23 37.36
CA LYS A 427 -16.47 22.88 38.24
C LYS A 427 -16.22 23.47 39.62
N ASP A 428 -17.19 24.23 40.14
CA ASP A 428 -17.22 24.77 41.51
C ASP A 428 -16.04 25.70 41.89
N ASP A 429 -15.52 26.51 40.95
CA ASP A 429 -14.39 27.44 41.16
C ASP A 429 -13.09 26.78 41.71
N ASN A 430 -12.96 25.45 41.61
CA ASN A 430 -11.82 24.72 42.16
C ASN A 430 -10.61 24.72 41.21
N THR A 431 -9.72 25.69 41.39
CA THR A 431 -8.48 25.86 40.60
C THR A 431 -7.29 25.03 41.10
N ALA A 432 -7.41 24.36 42.26
CA ALA A 432 -6.29 23.74 42.97
C ALA A 432 -5.67 22.53 42.23
N ASN A 433 -6.46 21.81 41.42
CA ASN A 433 -5.99 20.64 40.68
C ASN A 433 -5.10 20.99 39.47
N TRP A 434 -5.14 22.24 38.99
CA TRP A 434 -4.44 22.65 37.77
C TRP A 434 -3.03 23.16 38.08
N ASN A 435 -2.88 24.00 39.10
CA ASN A 435 -1.60 24.63 39.42
C ASN A 435 -0.50 23.65 39.88
N ALA A 436 -0.85 22.52 40.53
CA ALA A 436 0.12 21.56 41.05
C ALA A 436 0.57 20.48 40.02
N LEU A 437 -0.24 20.22 39.00
CA LEU A 437 0.00 19.17 38.00
C LEU A 437 0.53 19.72 36.66
N TRP A 438 0.33 21.03 36.37
CA TRP A 438 0.53 21.62 35.03
C TRP A 438 1.77 22.53 34.93
N LEU A 439 2.09 23.28 35.99
CA LEU A 439 3.05 24.39 35.94
C LEU A 439 4.49 24.00 36.30
N GLY A 440 4.74 22.74 36.70
CA GLY A 440 6.03 22.32 37.28
C GLY A 440 7.10 21.81 36.30
N SER A 441 6.76 21.57 35.03
CA SER A 441 7.68 20.90 34.08
C SER A 441 7.44 21.20 32.60
N SER A 442 6.52 22.10 32.27
CA SER A 442 6.15 22.49 30.90
C SER A 442 6.97 23.73 30.50
N GLY A 443 7.64 23.69 29.33
CA GLY A 443 8.49 24.77 28.78
C GLY A 443 7.76 26.05 28.38
N LEU A 444 6.71 26.41 29.10
CA LEU A 444 5.76 27.44 28.80
C LEU A 444 5.62 28.26 30.09
N THR A 445 6.11 29.50 30.10
CA THR A 445 5.91 30.44 31.21
C THR A 445 4.44 30.89 31.22
N VAL A 446 3.54 30.00 31.65
CA VAL A 446 2.07 30.05 31.44
C VAL A 446 1.32 30.87 32.49
N GLU A 447 1.95 31.24 33.61
CA GLU A 447 1.24 31.89 34.73
C GLU A 447 0.51 33.20 34.34
N ALA A 448 0.86 33.86 33.23
CA ALA A 448 0.27 35.14 32.82
C ALA A 448 -0.96 35.07 31.88
N ASN A 449 -1.22 33.94 31.20
CA ASN A 449 -2.25 33.85 30.13
C ASN A 449 -3.32 32.77 30.35
N VAL A 450 -3.44 32.25 31.58
CA VAL A 450 -4.51 31.30 31.95
C VAL A 450 -5.65 32.03 32.64
N THR A 451 -6.86 31.92 32.08
CA THR A 451 -8.09 32.41 32.72
C THR A 451 -8.93 31.22 33.16
N TYR A 452 -9.39 31.23 34.40
CA TYR A 452 -10.31 30.24 34.93
C TYR A 452 -11.74 30.79 34.90
N ILE A 453 -12.67 30.03 34.33
CA ILE A 453 -14.08 30.42 34.22
C ILE A 453 -14.96 29.29 34.76
N PRO A 454 -15.88 29.56 35.69
CA PRO A 454 -16.88 28.56 36.10
C PRO A 454 -17.79 28.18 34.92
N GLU A 455 -18.08 26.88 34.84
CA GLU A 455 -18.90 26.27 33.77
C GLU A 455 -20.38 26.67 33.80
#